data_AF-A0A956R7W5-F1
#
_entry.id   AF-A0A956R7W5-F1
#
_cell.length_a   1.000
_cell.length_b   1.000
_cell.length_c   1.000
_cell.angle_alpha   90.00
_cell.angle_beta   90.00
_cell.angle_gamma   90.00
#
_symmetry.space_group_name_H-M   'P 1'
#
loop_
_entity.id
_entity.type
_entity.pdbx_description
1 polymer ?
#
loop_
_entity_poly.entity_id
_entity_poly.type
_entity_poly.pdbx_seq_one_letter_code
_entity_poly.pdbx_strand_id
1 'polypeptide(L)'
;MTVKLLGRVLSVFFVTAALGPMVGGCDLFEDDDDGGGSPFCMTAEQLDDACEAVHGEDVPTCDPFDAIDEACEAGSEKDDCASRAQLVTDCEAVFGAEASECNDARALSSVCAGG
;
A
#
# COMPACT_ATOMS: atom_id res chain seq x y z
N MET A 1 6.27 23.57 -51.17
CA MET A 1 7.32 22.53 -51.21
C MET A 1 6.81 21.38 -50.35
N THR A 2 6.41 20.28 -50.97
CA THR A 2 5.70 19.16 -50.33
C THR A 2 6.63 17.95 -50.38
N VAL A 3 7.20 17.56 -49.23
CA VAL A 3 8.05 16.37 -49.16
C VAL A 3 7.20 15.19 -48.70
N LYS A 4 7.11 14.20 -49.57
CA LYS A 4 6.33 12.97 -49.46
C LYS A 4 7.32 11.84 -49.16
N LEU A 5 7.37 11.38 -47.91
CA LEU A 5 8.20 10.24 -47.48
C LEU A 5 7.27 9.12 -47.02
N LEU A 6 6.88 8.28 -47.98
CA LEU A 6 6.26 6.99 -47.74
C LEU A 6 7.30 5.89 -47.90
N GLY A 7 7.39 5.03 -46.88
CA GLY A 7 7.86 3.66 -46.98
C GLY A 7 9.39 3.50 -46.94
N ARG A 8 9.95 2.42 -46.40
CA ARG A 8 9.37 1.23 -45.79
C ARG A 8 10.54 0.52 -45.12
N VAL A 9 10.39 0.21 -43.83
CA VAL A 9 10.79 -1.04 -43.17
C VAL A 9 12.08 -1.71 -43.67
N LEU A 10 13.12 -1.80 -42.82
CA LEU A 10 13.71 -3.10 -42.49
C LEU A 10 14.62 -3.04 -41.24
N SER A 11 14.21 -3.82 -40.24
CA SER A 11 14.98 -4.60 -39.27
C SER A 11 16.39 -4.17 -38.89
N VAL A 12 16.54 -3.74 -37.63
CA VAL A 12 17.76 -4.00 -36.85
C VAL A 12 17.37 -4.82 -35.62
N PHE A 13 18.17 -5.86 -35.42
CA PHE A 13 18.04 -6.97 -34.50
C PHE A 13 18.25 -6.56 -33.04
N PHE A 14 17.55 -7.29 -32.15
CA PHE A 14 17.98 -7.77 -30.83
C PHE A 14 18.82 -6.84 -29.94
N VAL A 15 18.17 -6.32 -28.89
CA VAL A 15 18.69 -6.50 -27.52
C VAL A 15 17.51 -6.87 -26.63
N THR A 16 17.40 -8.15 -26.33
CA THR A 16 16.68 -8.67 -25.17
C THR A 16 17.37 -8.16 -23.91
N ALA A 17 16.94 -6.99 -23.42
CA ALA A 17 17.19 -6.61 -22.04
C ALA A 17 16.07 -7.23 -21.19
N ALA A 18 16.26 -8.51 -20.86
CA ALA A 18 15.59 -9.14 -19.74
C ALA A 18 16.11 -8.48 -18.45
N LEU A 19 15.49 -7.37 -18.07
CA LEU A 19 15.33 -6.97 -16.68
C LEU A 19 13.97 -7.58 -16.29
N GLY A 20 13.91 -8.88 -15.99
CA GLY A 20 14.25 -9.36 -14.66
C GLY A 20 13.26 -8.73 -13.68
N PRO A 21 12.12 -9.40 -13.35
CA PRO A 21 11.30 -8.93 -12.24
C PRO A 21 12.21 -8.90 -11.02
N MET A 22 12.39 -7.71 -10.44
CA MET A 22 13.04 -7.55 -9.14
C MET A 22 12.17 -8.33 -8.15
N VAL A 23 12.54 -9.59 -7.94
CA VAL A 23 12.15 -10.41 -6.80
C VAL A 23 12.52 -9.57 -5.58
N GLY A 24 11.52 -9.15 -4.79
CA GLY A 24 11.20 -9.93 -3.61
C GLY A 24 12.37 -9.84 -2.63
N GLY A 25 12.48 -8.68 -1.98
CA GLY A 25 13.44 -8.40 -0.92
C GLY A 25 12.73 -7.65 0.20
N CYS A 26 11.56 -8.16 0.61
CA CYS A 26 10.99 -7.90 1.92
C CYS A 26 11.89 -8.64 2.92
N ASP A 27 13.08 -8.11 3.16
CA ASP A 27 14.04 -8.61 4.14
C ASP A 27 14.15 -7.53 5.22
N LEU A 28 13.16 -7.57 6.11
CA LEU A 28 13.20 -7.11 7.51
C LEU A 28 11.89 -7.58 8.18
N PHE A 29 11.69 -8.90 8.22
CA PHE A 29 10.99 -9.48 9.38
C PHE A 29 12.05 -9.60 10.47
N GLU A 30 12.38 -8.47 11.08
CA GLU A 30 12.98 -8.47 12.40
C GLU A 30 11.79 -8.73 13.34
N ASP A 31 11.62 -9.99 13.74
CA ASP A 31 10.77 -10.39 14.87
C ASP A 31 11.35 -9.74 16.15
N ASP A 32 11.19 -8.43 16.30
CA ASP A 32 11.32 -7.71 17.57
C ASP A 32 9.92 -7.62 18.20
N ASP A 33 9.53 -8.74 18.80
CA ASP A 33 8.43 -8.85 19.75
C ASP A 33 8.79 -8.02 21.01
N ASP A 34 8.57 -6.70 20.97
CA ASP A 34 8.67 -5.81 22.14
C ASP A 34 7.71 -4.60 22.05
N GLY A 35 6.55 -4.78 21.42
CA GLY A 35 5.42 -3.83 21.41
C GLY A 35 4.13 -4.53 20.95
N GLY A 36 3.40 -5.16 21.86
CA GLY A 36 2.29 -6.08 21.57
C GLY A 36 1.03 -5.46 20.96
N GLY A 37 1.12 -4.96 19.72
CA GLY A 37 -0.01 -4.53 18.89
C GLY A 37 -0.45 -5.61 17.91
N SER A 38 -1.74 -5.64 17.56
CA SER A 38 -2.22 -6.53 16.49
C SER A 38 -1.63 -6.10 15.13
N PRO A 39 -1.45 -7.01 14.15
CA PRO A 39 -1.01 -6.63 12.80
C PRO A 39 -1.89 -5.57 12.14
N PHE A 40 -3.17 -5.54 12.49
CA PHE A 40 -4.12 -4.51 12.08
C PHE A 40 -3.74 -3.14 12.63
N CYS A 41 -3.43 -3.05 13.93
CA CYS A 41 -3.01 -1.81 14.58
C CYS A 41 -1.72 -1.27 14.01
N MET A 42 -0.70 -2.12 13.86
CA MET A 42 0.58 -1.70 13.27
C MET A 42 0.41 -1.17 11.84
N THR A 43 -0.51 -1.75 11.06
CA THR A 43 -0.78 -1.27 9.69
C THR A 43 -1.54 0.05 9.70
N ALA A 44 -2.45 0.25 10.65
CA ALA A 44 -3.20 1.50 10.78
C ALA A 44 -2.28 2.66 11.19
N GLU A 45 -1.43 2.46 12.20
CA GLU A 45 -0.40 3.41 12.64
C GLU A 45 0.51 3.83 11.47
N GLN A 46 1.02 2.86 10.71
CA GLN A 46 1.87 3.14 9.54
C GLN A 46 1.15 3.93 8.45
N LEU A 47 -0.15 3.68 8.24
CA LEU A 47 -0.95 4.41 7.25
C LEU A 47 -1.27 5.82 7.71
N ASP A 48 -1.47 6.02 9.01
CA ASP A 48 -1.65 7.33 9.61
C ASP A 48 -0.38 8.18 9.46
N ASP A 49 0.77 7.67 9.93
CA ASP A 49 2.09 8.28 9.77
C ASP A 49 2.39 8.64 8.30
N ALA A 50 2.10 7.72 7.38
CA ALA A 50 2.29 7.94 5.95
C ALA A 50 1.37 9.04 5.40
N CYS A 51 0.14 9.12 5.90
CA CYS A 51 -0.84 10.12 5.49
C CYS A 51 -0.42 11.50 5.98
N GLU A 52 -0.04 11.62 7.25
CA GLU A 52 0.42 12.87 7.86
C GLU A 52 1.72 13.36 7.21
N ALA A 53 2.64 12.45 6.87
CA ALA A 53 3.87 12.81 6.15
C ALA A 53 3.60 13.47 4.78
N VAL A 54 2.49 13.13 4.13
CA VAL A 54 2.11 13.66 2.81
C VAL A 54 1.22 14.89 2.92
N HIS A 55 0.24 14.87 3.82
CA HIS A 55 -0.84 15.85 3.88
C HIS A 55 -0.68 16.87 5.03
N GLY A 56 0.14 16.57 6.03
CA GLY A 56 0.30 17.31 7.29
C GLY A 56 -0.45 16.65 8.45
N GLU A 57 -0.03 16.97 9.68
CA GLU A 57 -0.66 16.50 10.93
C GLU A 57 -2.12 17.02 11.07
N ASP A 58 -2.97 16.25 11.73
CA ASP A 58 -4.36 16.61 12.10
C ASP A 58 -5.26 17.03 10.91
N VAL A 59 -5.04 16.44 9.72
CA VAL A 59 -5.82 16.77 8.52
C VAL A 59 -6.99 15.81 8.33
N PRO A 60 -8.18 16.31 7.89
CA PRO A 60 -9.39 15.47 7.70
C PRO A 60 -9.27 14.30 6.73
N THR A 61 -8.16 14.23 5.97
CA THR A 61 -7.88 13.13 5.04
C THR A 61 -7.31 11.91 5.78
N CYS A 62 -6.61 12.14 6.90
CA CYS A 62 -5.98 11.09 7.72
C CYS A 62 -6.85 10.63 8.89
N ASP A 63 -7.93 11.36 9.24
CA ASP A 63 -8.92 10.98 10.28
C ASP A 63 -9.30 9.49 10.31
N PRO A 64 -9.47 8.77 9.17
CA PRO A 64 -9.81 7.35 9.23
C PRO A 64 -8.70 6.46 9.82
N PHE A 65 -7.43 6.82 9.62
CA PHE A 65 -6.28 6.06 10.14
C PHE A 65 -6.00 6.44 11.59
N ASP A 66 -5.93 7.73 11.89
CA ASP A 66 -5.85 8.30 13.26
C ASP A 66 -6.90 7.66 14.19
N ALA A 67 -8.17 7.63 13.78
CA ALA A 67 -9.23 7.02 14.59
C ALA A 67 -9.03 5.52 14.86
N ILE A 68 -8.34 4.79 13.97
CA ILE A 68 -8.02 3.38 14.16
C ILE A 68 -6.79 3.24 15.06
N ASP A 69 -5.78 4.06 14.87
CA ASP A 69 -4.58 4.09 15.70
C ASP A 69 -4.92 4.43 17.16
N GLU A 70 -5.68 5.50 17.40
CA GLU A 70 -6.19 5.84 18.74
C GLU A 70 -7.01 4.68 19.36
N ALA A 71 -7.82 3.99 18.54
CA ALA A 71 -8.59 2.85 19.01
C ALA A 71 -7.70 1.68 19.42
N CYS A 72 -6.59 1.47 18.72
CA CYS A 72 -5.56 0.47 19.00
C CYS A 72 -4.78 0.80 20.27
N GLU A 73 -4.35 2.04 20.47
CA GLU A 73 -3.72 2.49 21.73
C GLU A 73 -4.65 2.31 22.93
N ALA A 74 -5.95 2.51 22.72
CA ALA A 74 -6.99 2.31 23.72
C ALA A 74 -7.34 0.83 23.97
N GLY A 75 -6.82 -0.12 23.18
CA GLY A 75 -7.18 -1.54 23.23
C GLY A 75 -8.67 -1.80 22.93
N SER A 76 -9.24 -0.96 22.07
CA SER A 76 -10.65 -0.96 21.69
C SER A 76 -10.86 -1.23 20.19
N GLU A 77 -9.81 -1.66 19.51
CA GLU A 77 -9.79 -1.93 18.09
C GLU A 77 -10.79 -3.03 17.72
N LYS A 78 -11.35 -2.89 16.52
CA LYS A 78 -12.15 -3.95 15.90
C LYS A 78 -11.36 -4.59 14.79
N ASP A 79 -10.50 -5.53 15.12
CA ASP A 79 -9.80 -6.34 14.14
C ASP A 79 -10.69 -7.46 13.57
N ASP A 80 -11.68 -7.07 12.77
CA ASP A 80 -12.55 -7.97 12.03
C ASP A 80 -12.48 -7.72 10.53
N CYS A 81 -13.05 -8.64 9.74
CA CYS A 81 -12.95 -8.59 8.29
C CYS A 81 -13.58 -7.36 7.65
N ALA A 82 -14.61 -6.78 8.26
CA ALA A 82 -15.19 -5.54 7.76
C ALA A 82 -14.22 -4.38 7.99
N SER A 83 -13.62 -4.28 9.17
CA SER A 83 -12.62 -3.25 9.48
C SER A 83 -11.37 -3.36 8.60
N ARG A 84 -10.86 -4.58 8.36
CA ARG A 84 -9.71 -4.79 7.45
C ARG A 84 -10.03 -4.39 6.01
N ALA A 85 -11.23 -4.68 5.52
CA ALA A 85 -11.66 -4.25 4.18
C ALA A 85 -11.87 -2.73 4.10
N GLN A 86 -12.34 -2.13 5.20
CA GLN A 86 -12.49 -0.68 5.32
C GLN A 86 -11.12 0.01 5.29
N LEU A 87 -10.13 -0.51 6.02
CA LEU A 87 -8.75 0.01 6.00
C LEU A 87 -8.14 0.05 4.58
N VAL A 88 -8.38 -0.99 3.77
CA VAL A 88 -7.99 -0.98 2.35
C VAL A 88 -8.71 0.11 1.58
N THR A 89 -10.03 0.23 1.77
CA THR A 89 -10.85 1.23 1.06
C THR A 89 -10.38 2.65 1.38
N ASP A 90 -10.10 2.94 2.65
CA ASP A 90 -9.64 4.24 3.10
C ASP A 90 -8.22 4.52 2.59
N CYS A 91 -7.32 3.53 2.64
CA CYS A 91 -5.99 3.64 2.05
C CYS A 91 -6.04 3.96 0.54
N GLU A 92 -6.87 3.26 -0.21
CA GLU A 92 -7.01 3.49 -1.65
C GLU A 92 -7.69 4.83 -1.97
N ALA A 93 -8.52 5.35 -1.06
CA ALA A 93 -9.11 6.68 -1.21
C ALA A 93 -8.08 7.80 -0.99
N VAL A 94 -7.14 7.62 -0.05
CA VAL A 94 -6.10 8.60 0.29
C VAL A 94 -4.93 8.53 -0.70
N PHE A 95 -4.31 7.36 -0.85
CA PHE A 95 -3.08 7.18 -1.62
C PHE A 95 -3.32 6.73 -3.07
N GLY A 96 -4.49 6.14 -3.34
CA GLY A 96 -4.86 5.58 -4.64
C GLY A 96 -4.81 4.05 -4.69
N ALA A 97 -5.58 3.46 -5.61
CA ALA A 97 -5.78 2.02 -5.74
C ALA A 97 -4.52 1.19 -6.05
N GLU A 98 -3.42 1.81 -6.50
CA GLU A 98 -2.16 1.11 -6.83
C GLU A 98 -1.01 1.54 -5.89
N ALA A 99 -1.32 2.29 -4.83
CA ALA A 99 -0.34 2.75 -3.86
C ALA A 99 0.30 1.55 -3.13
N SER A 100 1.61 1.61 -2.95
CA SER A 100 2.40 0.58 -2.25
C SER A 100 2.13 0.56 -0.75
N GLU A 101 1.76 1.70 -0.20
CA GLU A 101 1.38 1.95 1.19
C GLU A 101 0.19 1.06 1.58
N CYS A 102 -0.71 0.77 0.64
CA CYS A 102 -1.89 -0.07 0.89
C CYS A 102 -1.62 -1.58 0.80
N ASN A 103 -0.39 -2.02 0.51
CA ASN A 103 -0.10 -3.45 0.32
C ASN A 103 -0.34 -4.28 1.59
N ASP A 104 0.03 -3.75 2.76
CA ASP A 104 -0.14 -4.46 4.03
C ASP A 104 -1.61 -4.52 4.45
N ALA A 105 -2.36 -3.43 4.25
CA ALA A 105 -3.81 -3.43 4.43
C ALA A 105 -4.49 -4.47 3.52
N ARG A 106 -4.06 -4.59 2.25
CA ARG A 106 -4.57 -5.62 1.32
C ARG A 106 -4.21 -7.03 1.79
N ALA A 107 -2.99 -7.23 2.28
CA ALA A 107 -2.56 -8.51 2.83
C ALA A 107 -3.44 -8.93 4.02
N LEU A 108 -3.72 -8.00 4.96
CA LEU A 108 -4.62 -8.24 6.09
C LEU A 108 -6.04 -8.60 5.65
N SER A 109 -6.59 -7.84 4.69
CA SER A 109 -7.92 -8.10 4.14
C SER A 109 -8.00 -9.45 3.41
N SER A 110 -6.92 -9.87 2.74
CA SER A 110 -6.89 -11.14 2.00
C SER A 110 -7.08 -12.37 2.88
N VAL A 111 -6.69 -12.30 4.17
CA VAL A 111 -6.91 -13.37 5.15
C VAL A 111 -8.40 -13.68 5.31
N CYS A 112 -9.27 -12.67 5.15
CA CYS A 112 -10.71 -12.82 5.26
C CYS A 112 -11.38 -13.49 4.05
N ALA A 113 -10.70 -13.56 2.91
CA ALA A 113 -11.23 -14.23 1.71
C ALA A 113 -10.95 -15.75 1.71
N GLY A 114 -10.09 -16.24 2.60
CA GLY A 114 -9.66 -17.64 2.67
C GLY A 114 -10.14 -18.44 3.89
N GLY A 115 -10.90 -17.82 4.80
CA GLY A 115 -11.39 -18.42 6.05
C GLY A 115 -12.79 -19.01 5.98
#